data_AF-A0AA95GTU3-F1
#
_entry.id   AF-A0AA95GTU3-F1
#
_cell.length_a   1.000
_cell.length_b   1.000
_cell.length_c   1.000
_cell.angle_alpha   90.00
_cell.angle_beta   90.00
_cell.angle_gamma   90.00
#
_symmetry.space_group_name_H-M   'P 1'
#
loop_
_entity.id
_entity.type
_entity.pdbx_description
1 polymer ?
#
loop_
_entity_poly.entity_id
_entity_poly.type
_entity_poly.pdbx_seq_one_letter_code
_entity_poly.pdbx_strand_id
1 'polypeptide(L)'
;MKDDYSKLLEIIIMKNKELYNRYGNYPFRIDTNNGGIYIEGNPKDPNNQPRIFIYMKGNDVHNFGHEIVHYLDGKYNKYGDAAEFSSEEISWWSEGLAEYISHGEKNKYATQTLMYCSVNRRPTLDQIIDIDSFSANGHSERLGTVANFVMRHLICW
;
A
#
# COMPACT_ATOMS: atom_id res chain seq x y z
N MET A 1 -14.11 12.01 4.93
CA MET A 1 -14.05 12.90 6.11
C MET A 1 -14.77 14.22 5.86
N LYS A 2 -14.98 15.08 6.87
CA LYS A 2 -15.78 16.33 6.74
C LYS A 2 -15.20 17.32 5.71
N ASP A 3 -13.87 17.37 5.59
CA ASP A 3 -13.16 18.33 4.74
C ASP A 3 -12.50 17.68 3.52
N ASP A 4 -13.00 16.52 3.11
CA ASP A 4 -12.54 15.80 1.92
C ASP A 4 -13.46 16.10 0.74
N TYR A 5 -12.94 16.85 -0.21
CA TYR A 5 -13.61 17.33 -1.41
C TYR A 5 -13.14 16.58 -2.68
N SER A 6 -12.45 15.46 -2.51
CA SER A 6 -11.91 14.68 -3.62
C SER A 6 -13.01 14.22 -4.57
N LYS A 7 -12.71 14.20 -5.86
CA LYS A 7 -13.54 13.55 -6.89
C LYS A 7 -13.62 12.04 -6.64
N LEU A 8 -14.52 11.39 -7.38
CA LEU A 8 -14.64 9.92 -7.38
C LEU A 8 -13.32 9.28 -7.79
N LEU A 9 -12.96 8.16 -7.17
CA LEU A 9 -11.77 7.39 -7.49
C LEU A 9 -11.70 7.05 -8.99
N GLU A 10 -10.57 7.36 -9.62
CA GLU A 10 -10.22 6.93 -10.97
C GLU A 10 -9.32 5.68 -10.90
N ILE A 11 -9.64 4.65 -11.68
CA ILE A 11 -8.84 3.41 -11.72
C ILE A 11 -8.31 3.24 -13.14
N ILE A 12 -6.99 3.23 -13.26
CA ILE A 12 -6.27 3.13 -14.53
C ILE A 12 -5.57 1.76 -14.58
N ILE A 13 -6.09 0.90 -15.45
CA ILE A 13 -5.59 -0.48 -15.63
C ILE A 13 -4.80 -0.56 -16.94
N MET A 14 -3.48 -0.72 -16.81
CA MET A 14 -2.57 -0.91 -17.94
C MET A 14 -2.61 -2.36 -18.44
N LYS A 15 -2.42 -2.56 -19.75
CA LYS A 15 -2.48 -3.88 -20.38
C LYS A 15 -1.47 -4.88 -19.80
N ASN A 16 -0.31 -4.41 -19.34
CA ASN A 16 0.75 -5.24 -18.77
C ASN A 16 1.78 -4.37 -18.03
N LYS A 17 2.75 -5.00 -17.37
CA LYS A 17 3.84 -4.34 -16.65
C LYS A 17 4.70 -3.43 -17.54
N GLU A 18 4.91 -3.79 -18.81
CA GLU A 18 5.70 -2.96 -19.74
C GLU A 18 5.01 -1.61 -19.99
N LEU A 19 3.70 -1.62 -20.28
CA LEU A 19 2.93 -0.39 -20.47
C LEU A 19 2.79 0.41 -19.17
N TYR A 20 2.66 -0.28 -18.03
CA TYR A 20 2.70 0.38 -16.71
C TYR A 20 3.99 1.15 -16.50
N ASN A 21 5.14 0.53 -16.75
CA ASN A 21 6.44 1.20 -16.62
C ASN A 21 6.59 2.36 -17.63
N ARG A 22 6.16 2.15 -18.88
CA ARG A 22 6.26 3.16 -19.94
C ARG A 22 5.38 4.37 -19.66
N TYR A 23 4.09 4.15 -19.43
CA TYR A 23 3.10 5.23 -19.34
C TYR A 23 2.90 5.76 -17.92
N GLY A 24 3.26 4.98 -16.90
CA GLY A 24 3.29 5.43 -15.51
C GLY A 24 4.28 6.58 -15.32
N ASN A 25 5.50 6.47 -15.86
CA ASN A 25 6.47 7.57 -15.78
C ASN A 25 6.05 8.79 -16.63
N TYR A 26 5.60 8.59 -17.87
CA TYR A 26 5.04 9.66 -18.70
C TYR A 26 3.81 9.18 -19.46
N PRO A 27 2.63 9.83 -19.33
CA PRO A 27 2.45 11.20 -18.82
C PRO A 27 2.17 11.31 -17.31
N PHE A 28 1.98 10.21 -16.59
CA PHE A 28 1.43 10.27 -15.22
C PHE A 28 2.43 10.60 -14.12
N ARG A 29 3.75 10.47 -14.37
CA ARG A 29 4.83 10.78 -13.43
C ARG A 29 4.76 10.03 -12.10
N ILE A 30 4.31 8.78 -12.13
CA ILE A 30 4.29 7.90 -10.96
C ILE A 30 5.57 7.06 -10.89
N ASP A 31 5.94 6.63 -9.67
CA ASP A 31 6.90 5.54 -9.51
C ASP A 31 6.29 4.25 -10.06
N THR A 32 7.10 3.48 -10.78
CA THR A 32 6.69 2.25 -11.45
C THR A 32 7.46 1.03 -10.97
N ASN A 33 8.39 1.18 -10.02
CA ASN A 33 9.13 0.08 -9.41
C ASN A 33 8.33 -0.61 -8.28
N ASN A 34 7.06 -0.92 -8.54
CA ASN A 34 6.08 -1.48 -7.60
C ASN A 34 5.04 -2.35 -8.34
N GLY A 35 4.14 -3.03 -7.63
CA GLY A 35 3.09 -3.86 -8.23
C GLY A 35 1.82 -3.11 -8.64
N GLY A 36 1.74 -1.83 -8.28
CA GLY A 36 0.61 -0.93 -8.38
C GLY A 36 0.86 0.27 -7.46
N ILE A 37 0.05 1.32 -7.61
CA ILE A 37 0.10 2.46 -6.68
C ILE A 37 -1.23 3.20 -6.61
N TYR A 38 -1.66 3.49 -5.39
CA TYR A 38 -2.69 4.48 -5.08
C TYR A 38 -2.04 5.85 -4.82
N ILE A 39 -2.61 6.89 -5.45
CA ILE A 39 -2.25 8.28 -5.24
C ILE A 39 -3.49 9.01 -4.73
N GLU A 40 -3.43 9.44 -3.47
CA GLU A 40 -4.50 10.19 -2.81
C GLU A 40 -4.59 11.63 -3.32
N GLY A 41 -3.44 12.29 -3.49
CA GLY A 41 -3.36 13.72 -3.72
C GLY A 41 -3.67 14.50 -2.44
N ASN A 42 -4.31 15.67 -2.56
CA ASN A 42 -4.72 16.51 -1.42
C ASN A 42 -6.25 16.47 -1.28
N PRO A 43 -6.81 15.77 -0.27
CA PRO A 43 -8.26 15.67 -0.09
C PRO A 43 -8.97 17.00 0.12
N LYS A 44 -8.27 18.04 0.58
CA LYS A 44 -8.85 19.38 0.81
C LYS A 44 -8.96 20.21 -0.48
N ASP A 45 -8.29 19.81 -1.56
CA ASP A 45 -8.42 20.46 -2.87
C ASP A 45 -9.66 19.91 -3.61
N PRO A 46 -10.66 20.75 -3.96
CA PRO A 46 -11.83 20.30 -4.73
C PRO A 46 -11.49 19.81 -6.15
N ASN A 47 -10.29 20.08 -6.66
CA ASN A 47 -9.81 19.55 -7.93
C ASN A 47 -9.13 18.20 -7.79
N ASN A 48 -8.90 17.72 -6.56
CA ASN A 48 -8.20 16.49 -6.28
C ASN A 48 -8.87 15.29 -6.96
N GLN A 49 -8.06 14.48 -7.62
CA GLN A 49 -8.49 13.31 -8.36
C GLN A 49 -7.68 12.10 -7.88
N PRO A 50 -8.17 11.37 -6.86
CA PRO A 50 -7.52 10.18 -6.36
C PRO A 50 -7.49 9.13 -7.47
N ARG A 51 -6.34 8.44 -7.60
CA ARG A 51 -6.10 7.47 -8.67
C ARG A 51 -5.45 6.20 -8.18
N ILE A 52 -5.88 5.08 -8.73
CA ILE A 52 -5.14 3.81 -8.67
C ILE A 52 -4.56 3.53 -10.05
N PHE A 53 -3.27 3.22 -10.09
CA PHE A 53 -2.57 2.75 -11.28
C PHE A 53 -2.12 1.31 -11.06
N ILE A 54 -2.58 0.41 -11.92
CA ILE A 54 -2.31 -1.04 -11.83
C ILE A 54 -2.19 -1.64 -13.23
N TYR A 55 -1.88 -2.93 -13.33
CA TYR A 55 -1.74 -3.62 -14.60
C TYR A 55 -2.25 -5.06 -14.59
N MET A 56 -2.56 -5.59 -15.77
CA MET A 56 -2.90 -7.01 -15.92
C MET A 56 -1.66 -7.89 -15.81
N LYS A 57 -1.76 -8.99 -15.06
CA LYS A 57 -0.76 -10.07 -14.99
C LYS A 57 -1.46 -11.39 -15.30
N GLY A 58 -1.37 -11.83 -16.57
CA GLY A 58 -2.20 -12.93 -17.06
C GLY A 58 -3.66 -12.50 -17.16
N ASN A 59 -4.56 -13.24 -16.50
CA ASN A 59 -5.99 -12.93 -16.45
C ASN A 59 -6.41 -12.12 -15.22
N ASP A 60 -5.46 -11.79 -14.34
CA ASP A 60 -5.72 -11.09 -13.09
C ASP A 60 -5.30 -9.62 -13.17
N VAL A 61 -6.07 -8.74 -12.53
CA VAL A 61 -5.66 -7.36 -12.27
C VAL A 61 -4.71 -7.38 -11.07
N HIS A 62 -3.42 -7.21 -11.34
CA HIS A 62 -2.39 -7.35 -10.31
C HIS A 62 -2.53 -6.27 -9.24
N ASN A 63 -2.39 -6.67 -7.98
CA ASN A 63 -2.45 -5.82 -6.77
C ASN A 63 -3.73 -4.99 -6.58
N PHE A 64 -4.80 -5.21 -7.35
CA PHE A 64 -6.01 -4.40 -7.22
C PHE A 64 -6.59 -4.34 -5.80
N GLY A 65 -6.65 -5.50 -5.12
CA GLY A 65 -7.15 -5.55 -3.75
C GLY A 65 -6.30 -4.75 -2.77
N HIS A 66 -4.97 -4.74 -2.95
CA HIS A 66 -4.03 -4.00 -2.11
C HIS A 66 -4.26 -2.49 -2.28
N GLU A 67 -4.27 -2.00 -3.52
CA GLU A 67 -4.44 -0.57 -3.80
C GLU A 67 -5.82 -0.03 -3.40
N ILE A 68 -6.88 -0.85 -3.52
CA ILE A 68 -8.21 -0.44 -3.06
C ILE A 68 -8.25 -0.24 -1.55
N VAL A 69 -7.52 -1.04 -0.79
CA VAL A 69 -7.46 -0.87 0.67
C VAL A 69 -6.74 0.43 1.03
N HIS A 70 -5.68 0.81 0.32
CA HIS A 70 -5.07 2.13 0.52
C HIS A 70 -6.05 3.28 0.30
N TYR A 71 -6.86 3.21 -0.76
CA TYR A 71 -7.91 4.21 -1.01
C TYR A 71 -8.94 4.24 0.14
N LEU A 72 -9.43 3.08 0.57
CA LEU A 72 -10.42 3.02 1.66
C LEU A 72 -9.85 3.53 2.98
N ASP A 73 -8.59 3.19 3.29
CA ASP A 73 -7.89 3.65 4.48
C ASP A 73 -7.71 5.18 4.46
N GLY A 74 -7.27 5.75 3.34
CA GLY A 74 -7.19 7.20 3.13
C GLY A 74 -8.55 7.90 3.27
N LYS A 75 -9.61 7.34 2.64
CA LYS A 75 -10.93 7.96 2.60
C LYS A 75 -11.68 7.94 3.95
N TYR A 76 -11.54 6.84 4.70
CA TYR A 76 -12.41 6.54 5.83
C TYR A 76 -11.70 6.47 7.18
N ASN A 77 -10.40 6.16 7.22
CA ASN A 77 -9.66 5.99 8.47
C ASN A 77 -8.65 7.12 8.73
N LYS A 78 -7.93 7.57 7.69
CA LYS A 78 -6.86 8.58 7.82
C LYS A 78 -7.36 9.99 7.54
N TYR A 79 -6.81 10.96 8.29
CA TYR A 79 -7.14 12.37 8.13
C TYR A 79 -6.02 13.14 7.42
N GLY A 80 -6.38 13.88 6.37
CA GLY A 80 -5.41 14.68 5.61
C GLY A 80 -4.69 13.88 4.54
N ASP A 81 -3.53 14.37 4.11
CA ASP A 81 -2.66 13.75 3.11
C ASP A 81 -1.25 13.46 3.67
N ALA A 82 -0.29 13.18 2.79
CA ALA A 82 1.10 12.90 3.17
C ALA A 82 1.85 14.10 3.81
N ALA A 83 1.26 15.30 3.84
CA ALA A 83 1.77 16.44 4.60
C ALA A 83 1.32 16.42 6.07
N GLU A 84 0.22 15.73 6.40
CA GLU A 84 -0.26 15.59 7.78
C GLU A 84 0.44 14.46 8.55
N PHE A 85 0.86 13.39 7.87
CA PHE A 85 1.58 12.26 8.47
C PHE A 85 2.80 11.92 7.62
N SER A 86 3.96 11.77 8.25
CA SER A 86 5.14 11.27 7.53
C SER A 86 4.94 9.80 7.15
N SER A 87 5.61 9.35 6.09
CA SER A 87 5.59 7.91 5.74
C SER A 87 6.09 7.07 6.93
N GLU A 88 7.09 7.56 7.66
CA GLU A 88 7.69 6.84 8.80
C GLU A 88 6.68 6.49 9.88
N GLU A 89 5.67 7.33 10.10
CA GLU A 89 4.66 7.13 11.14
C GLU A 89 3.53 6.18 10.72
N ILE A 90 3.21 6.12 9.42
CA ILE A 90 1.98 5.50 8.92
C ILE A 90 2.21 4.34 7.93
N SER A 91 3.44 4.14 7.44
CA SER A 91 3.77 3.11 6.45
C SER A 91 3.42 1.71 6.95
N TRP A 92 3.80 1.36 8.18
CA TRP A 92 3.47 0.04 8.75
C TRP A 92 1.96 -0.20 8.81
N TRP A 93 1.19 0.84 9.19
CA TRP A 93 -0.27 0.75 9.25
C TRP A 93 -0.85 0.57 7.85
N SER A 94 -0.50 1.48 6.94
CA SER A 94 -1.09 1.56 5.60
C SER A 94 -0.77 0.29 4.78
N GLU A 95 0.50 -0.11 4.73
CA GLU A 95 0.96 -1.31 4.00
C GLU A 95 0.48 -2.60 4.68
N GLY A 96 0.54 -2.66 6.01
CA GLY A 96 0.10 -3.82 6.78
C GLY A 96 -1.40 -4.09 6.63
N LEU A 97 -2.21 -3.04 6.70
CA LEU A 97 -3.66 -3.13 6.51
C LEU A 97 -4.00 -3.54 5.08
N ALA A 98 -3.34 -2.95 4.09
CA ALA A 98 -3.52 -3.28 2.68
C ALA A 98 -3.19 -4.74 2.38
N GLU A 99 -2.05 -5.24 2.86
CA GLU A 99 -1.68 -6.65 2.72
C GLU A 99 -2.63 -7.60 3.46
N TYR A 100 -3.07 -7.24 4.67
CA TYR A 100 -3.95 -8.07 5.47
C TYR A 100 -5.33 -8.22 4.83
N ILE A 101 -5.98 -7.11 4.45
CA ILE A 101 -7.33 -7.15 3.88
C ILE A 101 -7.32 -7.74 2.46
N SER A 102 -6.33 -7.39 1.63
CA SER A 102 -6.29 -7.83 0.22
C SER A 102 -6.06 -9.33 0.06
N HIS A 103 -5.30 -9.95 0.95
CA HIS A 103 -4.99 -11.38 0.91
C HIS A 103 -5.78 -12.21 1.94
N GLY A 104 -6.41 -11.55 2.92
CA GLY A 104 -7.05 -12.19 4.06
C GLY A 104 -6.12 -13.17 4.79
N GLU A 105 -6.68 -14.28 5.26
CA GLU A 105 -5.90 -15.33 5.93
C GLU A 105 -4.89 -16.04 5.01
N LYS A 106 -5.03 -15.93 3.68
CA LYS A 106 -4.29 -16.72 2.68
C LYS A 106 -3.06 -16.01 2.09
N ASN A 107 -2.48 -15.04 2.79
CA ASN A 107 -1.22 -14.41 2.35
C ASN A 107 -0.04 -15.42 2.43
N LYS A 108 0.08 -16.26 1.39
CA LYS A 108 1.12 -17.30 1.28
C LYS A 108 2.52 -16.71 1.27
N TYR A 109 2.69 -15.54 0.65
CA TYR A 109 3.98 -14.86 0.57
C TYR A 109 4.44 -14.38 1.95
N ALA A 110 3.55 -13.74 2.70
CA ALA A 110 3.86 -13.32 4.07
C ALA A 110 4.16 -14.52 4.98
N THR A 111 3.34 -15.57 4.87
CA THR A 111 3.52 -16.81 5.65
C THR A 111 4.85 -17.50 5.34
N GLN A 112 5.22 -17.60 4.06
CA GLN A 112 6.49 -18.20 3.63
C GLN A 112 7.69 -17.37 4.10
N THR A 113 7.62 -16.05 3.99
CA THR A 113 8.70 -15.15 4.43
C THR A 113 9.03 -15.34 5.91
N LEU A 114 8.03 -15.52 6.78
CA LEU A 114 8.28 -15.84 8.20
C LEU A 114 8.72 -17.28 8.45
N MET A 115 8.21 -18.25 7.70
CA MET A 115 8.63 -19.66 7.83
C MET A 115 10.13 -19.82 7.53
N TYR A 116 10.64 -19.10 6.54
CA TYR A 116 12.05 -19.15 6.15
C TYR A 116 12.93 -18.12 6.88
N CYS A 117 12.33 -17.20 7.65
CA CYS A 117 13.05 -16.29 8.53
C CYS A 117 13.36 -16.95 9.88
N SER A 118 14.65 -17.19 10.14
CA SER A 118 15.13 -17.68 11.44
C SER A 118 14.66 -16.75 12.56
N VAL A 119 14.29 -17.31 13.72
CA VAL A 119 13.76 -16.54 14.87
C VAL A 119 14.62 -15.32 15.21
N ASN A 120 15.94 -15.45 15.19
CA ASN A 120 16.88 -14.37 15.51
C ASN A 120 16.97 -13.26 14.45
N ARG A 121 16.29 -13.42 13.31
CA ARG A 121 16.20 -12.42 12.22
C ARG A 121 14.80 -11.84 12.07
N ARG A 122 13.86 -12.21 12.96
CA ARG A 122 12.52 -11.61 12.96
C ARG A 122 12.58 -10.22 13.59
N PRO A 123 11.91 -9.22 13.01
CA PRO A 123 11.90 -7.88 13.57
C PRO A 123 11.11 -7.85 14.89
N THR A 124 11.53 -6.99 15.82
CA THR A 124 10.78 -6.68 17.05
C THR A 124 9.58 -5.79 16.74
N LEU A 125 8.61 -5.69 17.65
CA LEU A 125 7.46 -4.79 17.46
C LEU A 125 7.91 -3.34 17.18
N ASP A 126 8.90 -2.84 17.92
CA ASP A 126 9.49 -1.51 17.72
C ASP A 126 10.03 -1.33 16.29
N GLN A 127 10.68 -2.34 15.74
CA GLN A 127 11.19 -2.32 14.36
C GLN A 127 10.07 -2.40 13.31
N ILE A 128 8.89 -2.90 13.67
CA ILE A 128 7.73 -2.98 12.77
C ILE A 128 6.95 -1.67 12.78
N ILE A 129 6.85 -0.99 13.91
CA ILE A 129 6.18 0.31 13.98
C ILE A 129 7.06 1.44 13.39
N ASP A 130 8.39 1.27 13.42
CA ASP A 130 9.39 2.18 12.80
C ASP A 130 10.02 1.55 11.56
N ILE A 131 9.16 1.09 10.64
CA ILE A 131 9.58 0.21 9.54
C ILE A 131 10.34 0.92 8.42
N ASP A 132 10.17 2.23 8.30
CA ASP A 132 10.89 3.04 7.31
C ASP A 132 12.37 3.16 7.68
N SER A 133 12.69 3.34 8.97
CA SER A 133 14.05 3.28 9.51
C SER A 133 14.69 1.89 9.36
N PHE A 134 13.87 0.83 9.44
CA PHE A 134 14.35 -0.55 9.35
C PHE A 134 14.50 -1.07 7.91
N SER A 135 13.73 -0.55 6.95
CA SER A 135 13.66 -1.10 5.58
C SER A 135 14.59 -0.45 4.56
N ALA A 136 15.36 0.57 4.95
CA ALA A 136 16.24 1.33 4.06
C ALA A 136 15.51 1.84 2.80
N ASN A 137 14.58 2.78 3.01
CA ASN A 137 13.78 3.52 2.00
C ASN A 137 12.38 2.99 1.69
N GLY A 138 11.66 2.38 2.64
CA GLY A 138 10.18 2.39 2.61
C GLY A 138 9.48 1.68 1.42
N HIS A 139 10.19 0.87 0.62
CA HIS A 139 9.63 0.26 -0.59
C HIS A 139 10.03 -1.22 -0.83
N SER A 140 10.40 -1.97 0.21
CA SER A 140 10.66 -3.40 0.06
C SER A 140 9.42 -4.25 0.34
N GLU A 141 9.27 -5.38 -0.36
CA GLU A 141 8.22 -6.40 -0.11
C GLU A 141 8.13 -6.87 1.36
N ARG A 142 9.13 -6.53 2.19
CA ARG A 142 9.15 -6.78 3.63
C ARG A 142 8.17 -5.90 4.42
N LEU A 143 7.83 -4.70 3.95
CA LEU A 143 6.97 -3.74 4.64
C LEU A 143 5.57 -4.30 4.86
N GLY A 144 4.90 -4.63 3.76
CA GLY A 144 3.58 -5.24 3.80
C GLY A 144 3.59 -6.63 4.47
N THR A 145 4.64 -7.42 4.22
CA THR A 145 4.75 -8.78 4.76
C THR A 145 4.80 -8.81 6.29
N VAL A 146 5.65 -7.98 6.89
CA VAL A 146 5.87 -7.98 8.35
C VAL A 146 4.72 -7.27 9.07
N ALA A 147 4.24 -6.15 8.53
CA ALA A 147 3.15 -5.40 9.13
C ALA A 147 1.80 -6.16 9.11
N ASN A 148 1.55 -7.00 8.08
CA ASN A 148 0.41 -7.92 8.05
C ASN A 148 0.36 -8.83 9.30
N PHE A 149 1.50 -9.23 9.86
CA PHE A 149 1.49 -10.04 11.09
C PHE A 149 1.02 -9.28 12.30
N VAL A 150 1.41 -8.01 12.45
CA VAL A 150 0.89 -7.16 13.52
C VAL A 150 -0.62 -6.98 13.34
N MET A 151 -1.08 -6.72 12.12
CA MET A 151 -2.52 -6.61 11.83
C MET A 151 -3.31 -7.88 12.19
N ARG A 152 -2.76 -9.06 11.92
CA ARG A 152 -3.37 -10.34 12.33
C ARG A 152 -3.55 -10.46 13.84
N HIS A 153 -2.64 -9.92 14.65
CA HIS A 153 -2.77 -9.96 16.11
C HIS A 153 -3.67 -8.85 16.67
N LEU A 154 -3.78 -7.71 15.97
CA LEU A 154 -4.60 -6.58 16.40
C LEU A 154 -6.08 -6.69 15.99
N ILE A 155 -6.38 -7.32 14.85
CA ILE A 155 -7.71 -7.29 14.22
C ILE A 155 -8.51 -8.59 14.46
N CYS A 156 -7.90 -9.65 14.99
CA CYS A 156 -8.65 -10.86 15.36
C CYS A 156 -9.58 -10.61 16.57
N TRP A 157 -10.89 -10.72 16.33
CA TRP A 157 -11.95 -10.94 17.32
C TRP A 157 -12.72 -12.20 16.96
#